data_AF-O93750-F1
#
_entry.id   AF-O93750-F1
#
_cell.length_a   1.000
_cell.length_b   1.000
_cell.length_c   1.000
_cell.angle_alpha   90.00
_cell.angle_beta   90.00
_cell.angle_gamma   90.00
#
_symmetry.space_group_name_H-M   'P 1'
#
loop_
_entity.id
_entity.type
_entity.pdbx_description
1 polymer ?
#
loop_
_entity_poly.entity_id
_entity_poly.type
_entity_poly.pdbx_seq_one_letter_code
_entity_poly.pdbx_strand_id
1 'polypeptide(L)'
;TQVAHQLAVNVQMDREHGGLGGSVIIIDTENTFRPERITQMVNGLSEKYGMELNPEEFLQNIHVARAYNSNHQILLVDSAVDLANELKEMGKPVRLLIVDSLMAHFRAEYVGRGTLADRQQKLNKHMHGLLRFGDLFNACVVV
;
A
#
# COMPACT_ATOMS: atom_id res chain seq x y z
N THR A 1 6.49 -0.71 -8.33
CA THR A 1 6.13 -2.14 -8.24
C THR A 1 7.06 -3.07 -7.47
N GLN A 2 8.28 -3.46 -7.92
CA GLN A 2 9.05 -4.54 -7.24
C GLN A 2 9.43 -4.18 -5.79
N VAL A 3 9.91 -2.95 -5.55
CA VAL A 3 10.21 -2.47 -4.20
C VAL A 3 8.96 -2.45 -3.32
N ALA A 4 7.81 -2.06 -3.87
CA ALA A 4 6.54 -2.05 -3.15
C ALA A 4 6.13 -3.47 -2.70
N HIS A 5 6.25 -4.48 -3.57
CA HIS A 5 6.01 -5.88 -3.20
C HIS A 5 6.97 -6.35 -2.10
N GLN A 6 8.26 -6.00 -2.20
CA GLN A 6 9.22 -6.40 -1.17
C GLN A 6 8.94 -5.74 0.18
N LEU A 7 8.57 -4.46 0.20
CA LEU A 7 8.18 -3.77 1.43
C LEU A 7 6.90 -4.37 2.02
N ALA A 8 5.95 -4.77 1.17
CA ALA A 8 4.72 -5.44 1.60
C ALA A 8 4.97 -6.78 2.31
N VAL A 9 6.06 -7.47 1.97
CA VAL A 9 6.52 -8.65 2.70
C VAL A 9 7.29 -8.25 3.96
N ASN A 10 8.30 -7.38 3.83
CA ASN A 10 9.22 -7.05 4.93
C ASN A 10 8.51 -6.45 6.14
N VAL A 11 7.49 -5.60 5.95
CA VAL A 11 6.80 -4.94 7.06
C VAL A 11 6.07 -5.92 7.99
N GLN A 12 5.74 -7.11 7.49
CA GLN A 12 5.06 -8.15 8.27
C GLN A 12 6.01 -8.93 9.19
N MET A 13 7.31 -8.90 8.89
CA MET A 13 8.33 -9.52 9.74
C MET A 13 8.37 -8.83 11.11
N ASP A 14 8.92 -9.51 12.12
CA ASP A 14 9.19 -8.89 13.41
C ASP A 14 10.31 -7.84 13.33
N ARG A 15 10.53 -7.13 14.43
CA ARG A 15 11.56 -6.08 14.51
C ARG A 15 12.98 -6.61 14.44
N GLU A 16 13.24 -7.83 14.89
CA GLU A 16 14.59 -8.44 14.84
C GLU A 16 15.00 -8.74 13.40
N HIS A 17 14.03 -9.05 12.54
CA HIS A 17 14.20 -9.28 11.11
C HIS A 17 13.93 -8.02 10.25
N GLY A 18 13.78 -6.86 10.88
CA GLY A 18 13.68 -5.55 10.22
C GLY A 18 12.27 -5.13 9.79
N GLY A 19 11.24 -5.83 10.22
CA GLY A 19 9.83 -5.49 9.99
C GLY A 19 9.17 -4.77 11.17
N LEU A 20 7.84 -4.67 11.10
CA LEU A 20 7.00 -3.96 12.08
C LEU A 20 5.84 -4.82 12.61
N GLY A 21 5.77 -6.10 12.22
CA GLY A 21 4.71 -7.04 12.59
C GLY A 21 3.31 -6.60 12.15
N GLY A 22 3.21 -5.77 11.11
CA GLY A 22 1.95 -5.13 10.69
C GLY A 22 1.40 -5.66 9.38
N SER A 23 0.17 -5.27 9.07
CA SER A 23 -0.49 -5.52 7.79
C SER A 23 -0.24 -4.39 6.77
N VAL A 24 -0.68 -4.62 5.53
CA VAL A 24 -0.41 -3.76 4.38
C VAL A 24 -1.69 -3.45 3.64
N ILE A 25 -1.87 -2.20 3.23
CA ILE A 25 -2.90 -1.81 2.28
C ILE A 25 -2.20 -1.37 0.98
N ILE A 26 -2.69 -1.85 -0.17
CA ILE A 26 -2.20 -1.49 -1.50
C ILE A 26 -3.35 -0.90 -2.31
N ILE A 27 -3.21 0.36 -2.71
CA ILE A 27 -4.06 0.99 -3.73
C ILE A 27 -3.36 0.78 -5.08
N ASP A 28 -3.85 -0.18 -5.86
CA ASP A 28 -3.29 -0.55 -7.16
C ASP A 28 -4.03 0.19 -8.29
N THR A 29 -3.34 1.10 -8.95
CA THR A 29 -3.92 1.93 -10.02
C THR A 29 -3.69 1.31 -11.40
N GLU A 30 -2.67 0.48 -11.55
CA GLU A 30 -2.17 -0.04 -12.83
C GLU A 30 -2.36 -1.56 -12.98
N ASN A 31 -3.03 -2.21 -12.02
CA ASN A 31 -3.22 -3.65 -11.98
C ASN A 31 -1.87 -4.40 -12.01
N THR A 32 -0.94 -3.96 -11.17
CA THR A 32 0.44 -4.46 -11.11
C THR A 32 0.70 -5.41 -9.96
N PHE A 33 -0.23 -5.54 -9.00
CA PHE A 33 -0.09 -6.49 -7.90
C PHE A 33 -0.11 -7.94 -8.41
N ARG A 34 0.89 -8.74 -8.02
CA ARG A 34 1.00 -10.16 -8.40
C ARG A 34 1.23 -11.01 -7.15
N PRO A 35 0.24 -11.79 -6.69
CA PRO A 35 0.37 -12.67 -5.53
C PRO A 35 1.55 -13.64 -5.64
N GLU A 36 1.83 -14.15 -6.84
CA GLU A 36 2.91 -15.09 -7.10
C GLU A 36 4.27 -14.46 -6.79
N ARG A 37 4.39 -13.14 -6.97
CA ARG A 37 5.62 -12.41 -6.64
C ARG A 37 5.81 -12.28 -5.14
N ILE A 38 4.73 -12.11 -4.38
CA ILE A 38 4.76 -12.15 -2.90
C ILE A 38 5.24 -13.52 -2.43
N THR A 39 4.68 -14.60 -2.98
CA THR A 39 5.09 -15.98 -2.65
C THR A 39 6.59 -16.20 -2.88
N GLN A 40 7.12 -15.75 -4.03
CA GLN A 40 8.55 -15.84 -4.31
C GLN A 40 9.41 -15.07 -3.29
N MET A 41 8.98 -13.87 -2.91
CA MET A 41 9.70 -13.03 -1.95
C MET A 41 9.68 -13.63 -0.54
N VAL A 42 8.54 -14.19 -0.11
CA VAL A 42 8.42 -14.89 1.18
C VAL A 42 9.35 -16.10 1.22
N ASN A 43 9.35 -16.93 0.18
CA ASN A 43 10.25 -18.09 0.10
C ASN A 43 11.73 -17.66 0.16
N GLY A 44 12.11 -16.58 -0.52
CA GLY A 44 13.46 -16.03 -0.43
C GLY A 44 13.85 -15.55 0.97
N LEU A 45 12.90 -15.00 1.74
CA LEU A 45 13.14 -14.65 3.15
C LEU A 45 13.26 -15.89 4.04
N SER A 46 12.45 -16.93 3.81
CA SER A 46 12.54 -18.22 4.50
C SER A 46 13.95 -18.80 4.38
N GLU A 47 14.48 -18.84 3.14
CA GLU A 47 15.85 -19.31 2.87
C GLU A 47 16.91 -18.42 3.53
N LYS A 48 16.76 -17.09 3.42
CA LYS A 48 17.71 -16.12 3.97
C LYS A 48 17.88 -16.24 5.49
N TYR A 49 16.77 -16.43 6.21
CA TYR A 49 16.77 -16.48 7.67
C TYR A 49 16.75 -17.90 8.24
N GLY A 50 16.66 -18.93 7.39
CA GLY A 50 16.58 -20.33 7.83
C GLY A 50 15.32 -20.63 8.64
N MET A 51 14.21 -19.97 8.30
CA MET A 51 12.93 -20.06 9.00
C MET A 51 11.80 -20.46 8.05
N GLU A 52 10.78 -21.13 8.57
CA GLU A 52 9.60 -21.48 7.78
C GLU A 52 8.59 -20.34 7.82
N LEU A 53 8.47 -19.59 6.72
CA LEU A 53 7.42 -18.59 6.52
C LEU A 53 6.35 -19.15 5.58
N ASN A 54 5.09 -18.97 5.93
CA ASN A 54 3.96 -19.38 5.12
C ASN A 54 3.50 -18.25 4.18
N PRO A 55 3.65 -18.38 2.85
CA PRO A 55 3.22 -17.34 1.90
C PRO A 55 1.74 -16.97 1.98
N GLU A 56 0.88 -17.94 2.33
CA GLU A 56 -0.56 -17.70 2.43
C GLU A 56 -0.89 -16.74 3.58
N GLU A 57 -0.21 -16.87 4.71
CA GLU A 57 -0.36 -15.95 5.84
C GLU A 57 0.10 -14.54 5.48
N PHE A 58 1.18 -14.42 4.68
CA PHE A 58 1.64 -13.13 4.21
C PHE A 58 0.66 -12.48 3.24
N LEU A 59 0.06 -13.26 2.34
CA LEU A 59 -0.95 -12.79 1.40
C LEU A 59 -2.22 -12.33 2.12
N GLN A 60 -2.65 -13.02 3.18
CA GLN A 60 -3.82 -12.64 3.98
C GLN A 60 -3.68 -11.28 4.69
N ASN A 61 -2.45 -10.86 4.99
CA ASN A 61 -2.16 -9.55 5.59
C ASN A 61 -1.96 -8.43 4.56
N ILE A 62 -2.11 -8.71 3.26
CA ILE A 62 -1.99 -7.72 2.18
C ILE A 62 -3.38 -7.46 1.59
N HIS A 63 -3.92 -6.27 1.87
CA HIS A 63 -5.24 -5.84 1.44
C HIS A 63 -5.12 -4.97 0.19
N VAL A 64 -5.58 -5.46 -0.95
CA VAL A 64 -5.44 -4.76 -2.25
C VAL A 64 -6.78 -4.17 -2.66
N ALA A 65 -6.79 -2.88 -2.98
CA ALA A 65 -7.92 -2.19 -3.58
C ALA A 65 -7.53 -1.61 -4.94
N ARG A 66 -8.30 -1.93 -5.98
CA ARG A 66 -8.04 -1.43 -7.34
C ARG A 66 -8.68 -0.06 -7.54
N ALA A 67 -7.85 0.94 -7.86
CA ALA A 67 -8.34 2.26 -8.27
C ALA A 67 -8.61 2.27 -9.78
N TYR A 68 -9.76 2.81 -10.19
CA TYR A 68 -10.18 2.85 -11.60
C TYR A 68 -10.07 4.23 -12.24
N ASN A 69 -9.91 5.28 -11.42
CA ASN A 69 -9.72 6.67 -11.83
C ASN A 69 -9.20 7.49 -10.64
N SER A 70 -8.86 8.76 -10.87
CA SER A 70 -8.27 9.66 -9.87
C SER A 70 -9.19 9.93 -8.68
N ASN A 71 -10.49 10.06 -8.91
CA ASN A 71 -11.46 10.27 -7.82
C ASN A 71 -11.58 9.01 -6.96
N HIS A 72 -11.63 7.83 -7.57
CA HIS A 72 -11.68 6.56 -6.85
C HIS A 72 -10.40 6.34 -6.04
N GLN A 73 -9.23 6.62 -6.61
CA GLN A 73 -7.94 6.57 -5.91
C GLN A 73 -7.93 7.45 -4.64
N ILE A 74 -8.53 8.64 -4.69
CA ILE A 74 -8.68 9.51 -3.53
C ILE A 74 -9.60 8.89 -2.47
N LEU A 75 -10.77 8.40 -2.89
CA LEU A 75 -11.76 7.80 -1.98
C LEU A 75 -11.23 6.53 -1.29
N LEU A 76 -10.40 5.74 -1.97
CA LEU A 76 -9.80 4.54 -1.40
C LEU A 76 -8.88 4.84 -0.20
N VAL A 77 -8.37 6.07 -0.06
CA VAL A 77 -7.63 6.46 1.15
C VAL A 77 -8.55 6.54 2.35
N ASP A 78 -9.78 7.04 2.18
CA ASP A 78 -10.77 7.09 3.26
C ASP A 78 -11.19 5.67 3.67
N SER A 79 -11.44 4.79 2.69
CA SER A 79 -11.71 3.36 2.97
C SER A 79 -10.53 2.65 3.63
N ALA A 80 -9.29 3.04 3.30
CA ALA A 80 -8.10 2.50 3.95
C ALA A 80 -8.02 2.90 5.43
N VAL A 81 -8.49 4.10 5.81
CA VAL A 81 -8.57 4.53 7.21
C VAL A 81 -9.52 3.63 8.00
N ASP A 82 -10.69 3.34 7.44
CA ASP A 82 -11.69 2.48 8.10
C ASP A 82 -11.12 1.07 8.33
N LEU A 83 -10.56 0.45 7.28
CA LEU A 83 -9.93 -0.86 7.36
C LEU A 83 -8.74 -0.88 8.34
N ALA A 84 -7.93 0.17 8.37
CA ALA A 84 -6.80 0.26 9.29
C ALA A 84 -7.24 0.32 10.77
N ASN A 85 -8.40 0.93 11.07
CA ASN A 85 -8.97 0.90 12.41
C ASN A 85 -9.44 -0.51 12.78
N GLU A 86 -10.18 -1.18 11.90
CA GLU A 86 -10.65 -2.57 12.13
C GLU A 86 -9.47 -3.52 12.39
N LEU A 87 -8.45 -3.47 11.55
CA LEU A 87 -7.26 -4.32 11.67
C LEU A 87 -6.44 -4.02 12.93
N LYS A 88 -6.43 -2.76 13.39
CA LYS A 88 -5.81 -2.37 14.66
C LYS A 88 -6.53 -3.02 15.85
N GLU A 89 -7.86 -3.06 15.84
CA GLU A 89 -8.65 -3.71 16.90
C GLU A 89 -8.44 -5.23 16.92
N MET A 90 -8.22 -5.83 15.74
CA MET A 90 -7.89 -7.25 15.59
C MET A 90 -6.42 -7.59 15.93
N GLY A 91 -5.61 -6.62 16.35
CA GLY A 91 -4.20 -6.85 16.73
C GLY A 91 -3.23 -6.96 15.55
N LYS A 92 -3.66 -6.61 14.33
CA LYS A 92 -2.85 -6.61 13.10
C LYS A 92 -2.81 -5.21 12.47
N PRO A 93 -2.29 -4.19 13.17
CA PRO A 93 -2.34 -2.80 12.69
C PRO A 93 -1.65 -2.64 11.34
N VAL A 94 -2.20 -1.77 10.49
CA VAL A 94 -1.58 -1.41 9.22
C VAL A 94 -0.32 -0.60 9.50
N ARG A 95 0.81 -1.06 8.95
CA ARG A 95 2.12 -0.40 9.09
C ARG A 95 2.70 0.09 7.76
N LEU A 96 2.03 -0.21 6.66
CA LEU A 96 2.40 0.21 5.33
C LEU A 96 1.16 0.44 4.46
N LEU A 97 1.08 1.62 3.86
CA LEU A 97 0.15 1.97 2.79
C LEU A 97 0.94 2.21 1.51
N ILE A 98 0.60 1.48 0.45
CA ILE A 98 1.22 1.61 -0.88
C ILE A 98 0.20 2.19 -1.85
N VAL A 99 0.61 3.13 -2.69
CA VAL A 99 -0.13 3.58 -3.88
C VAL A 99 0.73 3.34 -5.11
N ASP A 100 0.48 2.26 -5.86
CA ASP A 100 1.24 1.93 -7.07
C ASP A 100 0.33 2.05 -8.30
N SER A 101 0.39 3.14 -9.08
CA SER A 101 1.22 4.34 -8.91
C SER A 101 0.38 5.59 -8.64
N LEU A 102 0.93 6.49 -7.85
CA LEU A 102 0.25 7.73 -7.47
C LEU A 102 -0.22 8.58 -8.66
N MET A 103 0.54 8.59 -9.75
CA MET A 103 0.37 9.55 -10.85
C MET A 103 -0.29 8.97 -12.10
N ALA A 104 -0.59 7.66 -12.17
CA ALA A 104 -1.14 7.04 -13.38
C ALA A 104 -2.46 7.70 -13.83
N HIS A 105 -3.48 7.67 -12.97
CA HIS A 105 -4.80 8.23 -13.27
C HIS A 105 -4.76 9.76 -13.45
N PHE A 106 -3.99 10.47 -12.61
CA PHE A 106 -3.85 11.93 -12.73
C PHE A 106 -3.19 12.37 -14.04
N ARG A 107 -2.26 11.59 -14.60
CA ARG A 107 -1.66 11.90 -15.90
C ARG A 107 -2.58 11.55 -17.06
N ALA A 108 -3.36 10.48 -16.94
CA ALA A 108 -4.29 10.05 -17.97
C ALA A 108 -5.51 10.98 -18.10
N GLU A 109 -6.06 11.47 -16.97
CA GLU A 109 -7.32 12.23 -16.96
C GLU A 109 -7.14 13.74 -17.19
N TYR A 110 -6.01 14.31 -16.77
CA TYR A 110 -5.79 15.75 -16.79
C TYR A 110 -4.69 16.10 -17.81
N VAL A 111 -5.08 16.01 -19.09
CA VAL A 111 -4.20 16.28 -20.24
C VAL A 111 -4.29 17.76 -20.63
N GLY A 112 -3.14 18.38 -20.84
CA GLY A 112 -3.02 19.77 -21.30
C GLY A 112 -2.99 20.82 -20.19
N ARG A 113 -2.62 22.05 -20.56
CA ARG A 113 -2.35 23.13 -19.58
C ARG A 113 -3.60 23.64 -18.85
N GLY A 114 -4.78 23.54 -19.46
CA GLY A 114 -6.04 24.03 -18.88
C GLY A 114 -6.53 23.24 -17.67
N THR A 115 -6.07 22.00 -17.48
CA THR A 115 -6.48 21.10 -16.39
C THR A 115 -5.41 20.99 -15.29
N LEU A 116 -4.27 21.69 -15.44
CA LEU A 116 -3.14 21.60 -14.50
C LEU A 116 -3.51 22.06 -13.10
N ALA A 117 -4.29 23.14 -12.97
CA ALA A 117 -4.71 23.67 -11.68
C ALA A 117 -5.59 22.65 -10.93
N ASP A 118 -6.62 22.13 -11.59
CA ASP A 118 -7.54 21.13 -11.02
C ASP A 118 -6.79 19.85 -10.64
N ARG A 119 -5.89 19.38 -11.51
CA ARG A 119 -5.02 18.23 -11.23
C ARG A 119 -4.21 18.47 -9.97
N GLN A 120 -3.57 19.65 -9.86
CA GLN A 120 -2.73 19.97 -8.71
C GLN A 120 -3.54 20.06 -7.43
N GLN A 121 -4.73 20.65 -7.47
CA GLN A 121 -5.63 20.74 -6.31
C GLN A 121 -6.07 19.34 -5.83
N LYS A 122 -6.49 18.46 -6.75
CA LYS A 122 -6.90 17.10 -6.40
C LYS A 122 -5.74 16.23 -5.93
N LEU A 123 -4.58 16.34 -6.58
CA LEU A 123 -3.37 15.62 -6.15
C LEU A 123 -2.92 16.09 -4.77
N ASN A 124 -2.96 17.40 -4.48
CA ASN A 124 -2.67 17.93 -3.15
C ASN A 124 -3.63 17.36 -2.10
N LYS A 125 -4.94 17.32 -2.38
CA LYS A 125 -5.93 16.69 -1.50
C LYS A 125 -5.58 15.23 -1.24
N HIS A 126 -5.21 14.48 -2.28
CA HIS A 126 -4.81 13.08 -2.16
C HIS A 126 -3.58 12.91 -1.27
N MET A 127 -2.51 13.68 -1.53
CA MET A 127 -1.28 13.65 -0.75
C MET A 127 -1.50 14.00 0.71
N HIS A 128 -2.38 14.97 1.01
CA HIS A 128 -2.74 15.29 2.39
C HIS A 128 -3.48 14.13 3.08
N GLY A 129 -4.36 13.42 2.37
CA GLY A 129 -4.99 12.21 2.88
C GLY A 129 -3.97 11.11 3.22
N LEU A 130 -3.01 10.90 2.32
CA LEU A 130 -1.92 9.95 2.51
C LEU A 130 -1.01 10.31 3.71
N LEU A 131 -0.59 11.56 3.83
CA LEU A 131 0.20 12.04 4.97
C LEU A 131 -0.56 11.84 6.29
N ARG A 132 -1.83 12.24 6.33
CA ARG A 132 -2.70 12.05 7.50
C ARG A 132 -2.84 10.57 7.87
N PHE A 133 -2.95 9.67 6.90
CA PHE A 133 -2.97 8.22 7.15
C PHE A 133 -1.68 7.79 7.86
N GLY A 134 -0.51 8.20 7.34
CA GLY A 134 0.79 7.89 7.94
C GLY A 134 0.88 8.33 9.39
N ASP A 135 0.46 9.57 9.68
CA ASP A 135 0.47 10.13 11.04
C ASP A 135 -0.50 9.42 11.99
N LEU A 136 -1.73 9.14 11.54
CA LEU A 136 -2.77 8.53 12.38
C LEU A 136 -2.43 7.10 12.82
N PHE A 137 -1.86 6.31 11.90
CA PHE A 137 -1.60 4.89 12.16
C PHE A 137 -0.14 4.61 12.51
N ASN A 138 0.73 5.63 12.48
CA ASN A 138 2.18 5.48 12.54
C ASN A 138 2.63 4.41 11.54
N ALA A 139 2.26 4.65 10.28
CA ALA A 139 2.45 3.76 9.15
C ALA A 139 3.32 4.44 8.08
N CYS A 140 4.13 3.65 7.39
CA CYS A 140 4.88 4.14 6.23
C CYS A 140 3.95 4.29 5.04
N VAL A 141 4.14 5.34 4.24
CA VAL A 141 3.41 5.55 2.99
C VAL A 141 4.41 5.53 1.83
N VAL A 142 4.13 4.70 0.83
CA VAL A 142 4.96 4.54 -0.39
C VAL A 142 4.10 4.85 -1.61
N VAL A 143 4.62 5.66 -2.53
CA VAL A 143 3.93 6.15 -3.73
C VAL A 143 4.79 5.98 -4.99
#